data_AF-A0A835YT29-F1
#
_entry.id   AF-A0A835YT29-F1
#
_cell.length_a   1.000
_cell.length_b   1.000
_cell.length_c   1.000
_cell.angle_alpha   90.00
_cell.angle_beta   90.00
_cell.angle_gamma   90.00
#
_symmetry.space_group_name_H-M   'P 1'
#
loop_
_entity.id
_entity.type
_entity.pdbx_description
1 polymer ?
#
loop_
_entity_poly.entity_id
_entity_poly.type
_entity_poly.pdbx_seq_one_letter_code
_entity_poly.pdbx_strand_id
1 'polypeptide(L)'
;MQDSADHFTVLDSALLGPTPPALHTRIQITPYHARDFDGVSLYQLPASENPENARLIGKRRCMPPVQAQSEFVQILLEQITDLPAPDGVRTITEALVDAGARREGVFITEDPTKLLYSVTFKVASSIFEGTVAIGYEVSSDLYWVELAKQGEEAKHIDDVYFDCLGDIICEAIDDGLWQQAQITVLEERPTSGLQS
;
A
#
# COMPACT_ATOMS: atom_id res chain seq x y z
N MET A 1 -11.99 -45.17 -3.91
CA MET A 1 -10.64 -44.62 -4.14
C MET A 1 -10.82 -43.36 -4.94
N GLN A 2 -10.62 -42.21 -4.32
CA GLN A 2 -10.73 -40.93 -4.98
C GLN A 2 -9.29 -40.44 -5.13
N ASP A 3 -8.78 -40.45 -6.36
CA ASP A 3 -7.49 -39.83 -6.68
C ASP A 3 -7.59 -38.34 -6.35
N SER A 4 -6.93 -37.94 -5.26
CA SER A 4 -6.64 -36.54 -5.01
C SER A 4 -5.58 -36.16 -6.04
N ALA A 5 -5.98 -35.52 -7.14
CA ALA A 5 -5.03 -34.95 -8.06
C ALA A 5 -4.17 -33.94 -7.29
N ASP A 6 -2.87 -34.21 -7.18
CA ASP A 6 -1.93 -33.28 -6.57
C ASP A 6 -1.94 -31.99 -7.40
N HIS A 7 -2.56 -30.94 -6.83
CA HIS A 7 -2.61 -29.63 -7.45
C HIS A 7 -1.32 -28.89 -7.12
N PHE A 8 -0.45 -28.75 -8.12
CA PHE A 8 0.78 -27.97 -8.00
C PHE A 8 0.53 -26.55 -8.52
N THR A 9 0.72 -25.56 -7.65
CA THR A 9 0.74 -24.14 -8.04
C THR A 9 2.20 -23.72 -8.22
N VAL A 10 2.54 -23.23 -9.41
CA VAL A 10 3.86 -22.63 -9.68
C VAL A 10 3.81 -21.19 -9.18
N LEU A 11 4.75 -20.83 -8.30
CA LEU A 11 4.92 -19.47 -7.79
C LEU A 11 6.27 -18.93 -8.25
N ASP A 12 6.30 -17.65 -8.60
CA ASP A 12 7.55 -16.94 -8.81
C ASP A 12 8.30 -16.85 -7.47
N SER A 13 9.56 -17.30 -7.44
CA SER A 13 10.42 -17.26 -6.26
C SER A 13 10.63 -15.85 -5.74
N ALA A 14 10.53 -14.81 -6.58
CA ALA A 14 10.63 -13.42 -6.15
C ALA A 14 9.51 -13.03 -5.16
N LEU A 15 8.36 -13.71 -5.23
CA LEU A 15 7.24 -13.49 -4.32
C LEU A 15 7.45 -14.12 -2.94
N LEU A 16 8.43 -15.03 -2.78
CA LEU A 16 8.66 -15.74 -1.52
C LEU A 16 9.57 -14.99 -0.53
N GLY A 17 9.95 -13.75 -0.87
CA GLY A 17 10.92 -12.97 -0.11
C GLY A 17 12.36 -13.48 -0.25
N PRO A 18 13.32 -12.88 0.47
CA PRO A 18 14.76 -13.14 0.30
C PRO A 18 15.21 -14.52 0.80
N THR A 19 14.39 -15.22 1.58
CA THR A 19 14.73 -16.55 2.11
C THR A 19 13.56 -17.50 1.88
N PRO A 20 13.54 -18.23 0.76
CA PRO A 20 12.46 -19.17 0.49
C PRO A 20 12.49 -20.32 1.51
N PRO A 21 11.33 -20.88 1.87
CA PRO A 21 11.23 -22.07 2.72
C PRO A 21 12.01 -23.24 2.12
N ALA A 22 12.55 -24.12 2.98
CA ALA A 22 13.24 -25.32 2.52
C ALA A 22 12.34 -26.22 1.65
N LEU A 23 12.96 -26.99 0.76
CA LEU A 23 12.27 -28.01 -0.05
C LEU A 23 11.47 -28.97 0.85
N HIS A 24 10.23 -29.24 0.47
CA HIS A 24 9.27 -30.08 1.20
C HIS A 24 8.73 -29.50 2.52
N THR A 25 8.99 -28.21 2.81
CA THR A 25 8.31 -27.51 3.90
C THR A 25 6.86 -27.22 3.51
N ARG A 26 5.94 -27.56 4.41
CA ARG A 26 4.52 -27.24 4.20
C ARG A 26 4.28 -25.79 4.57
N ILE A 27 3.80 -25.01 3.61
CA ILE A 27 3.56 -23.58 3.79
C ILE A 27 2.11 -23.21 3.49
N GLN A 28 1.66 -22.13 4.12
CA GLN A 28 0.45 -21.41 3.76
C GLN A 28 0.84 -20.05 3.19
N ILE A 29 0.30 -19.72 2.03
CA ILE A 29 0.49 -18.44 1.38
C ILE A 29 -0.76 -17.60 1.61
N THR A 30 -0.57 -16.42 2.20
CA THR A 30 -1.62 -15.41 2.34
C THR A 30 -1.40 -14.37 1.23
N PRO A 31 -2.36 -14.22 0.29
CA PRO A 31 -2.29 -13.20 -0.77
C PRO A 31 -2.23 -11.78 -0.19
N TYR A 32 -1.75 -10.84 -1.01
CA TYR A 32 -1.85 -9.42 -0.69
C TYR A 32 -3.32 -9.01 -0.47
N HIS A 33 -3.54 -8.26 0.62
CA HIS A 33 -4.80 -7.60 0.92
C HIS A 33 -4.53 -6.16 1.31
N ALA A 34 -5.02 -5.23 0.50
CA ALA A 34 -5.02 -3.80 0.79
C ALA A 34 -5.73 -3.52 2.12
N ARG A 35 -5.15 -2.60 2.90
CA ARG A 35 -5.60 -2.20 4.23
C ARG A 35 -5.90 -0.71 4.27
N ASP A 36 -6.74 -0.29 5.21
CA ASP A 36 -6.91 1.12 5.53
C ASP A 36 -5.84 1.63 6.52
N PHE A 37 -5.94 2.90 6.87
CA PHE A 37 -5.06 3.57 7.84
C PHE A 37 -5.13 3.02 9.27
N ASP A 38 -6.12 2.16 9.58
CA ASP A 38 -6.25 1.43 10.84
C ASP A 38 -5.66 0.00 10.75
N GLY A 39 -5.17 -0.39 9.58
CA GLY A 39 -4.66 -1.75 9.30
C GLY A 39 -5.77 -2.77 9.03
N VAL A 40 -7.02 -2.34 8.86
CA VAL A 40 -8.16 -3.21 8.59
C VAL A 40 -8.25 -3.47 7.09
N SER A 41 -8.42 -4.74 6.70
CA SER A 41 -8.59 -5.12 5.30
C SER A 41 -9.72 -4.34 4.63
N LEU A 42 -9.46 -3.81 3.43
CA LEU A 42 -10.48 -3.17 2.59
C LEU A 42 -11.44 -4.18 1.95
N TYR A 43 -11.12 -5.45 2.07
CA TYR A 43 -11.93 -6.58 1.63
C TYR A 43 -12.81 -7.06 2.79
N GLN A 44 -14.11 -6.80 2.74
CA GLN A 44 -15.07 -7.51 3.59
C GLN A 44 -15.30 -8.89 3.00
N LEU A 45 -14.58 -9.90 3.51
CA LEU A 45 -14.95 -11.28 3.26
C LEU A 45 -16.22 -11.56 4.08
N PRO A 46 -17.38 -11.89 3.47
CA PRO A 46 -18.44 -12.50 4.25
C PRO A 46 -17.88 -13.76 4.91
N ALA A 47 -18.33 -14.08 6.13
CA ALA A 47 -18.02 -15.36 6.76
C ALA A 47 -18.58 -16.48 5.89
N SER A 48 -17.78 -16.95 4.93
CA SER A 48 -18.13 -18.07 4.05
C SER A 48 -17.73 -19.35 4.76
N GLU A 49 -18.65 -20.32 4.81
CA GLU A 49 -18.34 -21.68 5.25
C GLU A 49 -17.30 -22.35 4.36
N ASN A 50 -17.02 -21.80 3.16
CA ASN A 50 -15.99 -22.28 2.27
C ASN A 50 -15.14 -21.13 1.66
N PRO A 51 -13.95 -20.83 2.21
CA PRO A 51 -13.13 -19.68 1.80
C PRO A 51 -12.60 -19.77 0.36
N GLU A 52 -12.46 -20.97 -0.20
CA GLU A 52 -11.97 -21.20 -1.57
C GLU A 52 -12.96 -20.73 -2.66
N ASN A 53 -14.24 -20.59 -2.33
CA ASN A 53 -15.30 -20.18 -3.26
C ASN A 53 -15.89 -18.79 -2.96
N ALA A 54 -15.37 -18.08 -1.97
CA ALA A 54 -15.80 -16.72 -1.70
C ALA A 54 -15.51 -15.81 -2.92
N ARG A 55 -16.48 -14.99 -3.29
CA ARG A 55 -16.34 -13.93 -4.30
C ARG A 55 -16.67 -12.62 -3.62
N LEU A 56 -15.77 -11.65 -3.76
CA LEU A 56 -15.91 -10.33 -3.16
C LEU A 56 -16.68 -9.40 -4.11
N ILE A 57 -17.67 -8.68 -3.58
CA ILE A 57 -18.34 -7.60 -4.32
C ILE A 57 -17.98 -6.27 -3.64
N GLY A 58 -17.21 -5.44 -4.35
CA GLY A 58 -16.84 -4.09 -3.92
C GLY A 58 -15.63 -4.05 -2.98
N LYS A 59 -14.73 -3.09 -3.25
CA LYS A 59 -13.57 -2.73 -2.41
C LYS A 59 -13.94 -1.46 -1.65
N ARG A 60 -13.78 -1.45 -0.33
CA ARG A 60 -13.93 -0.20 0.44
C ARG A 60 -12.81 0.76 0.03
N ARG A 61 -13.11 2.03 -0.23
CA ARG A 61 -12.11 3.05 -0.55
C ARG A 61 -11.18 3.29 0.64
N CYS A 62 -9.88 3.39 0.40
CA CYS A 62 -8.89 3.74 1.41
C CYS A 62 -8.85 5.26 1.62
N MET A 63 -9.89 5.80 2.26
CA MET A 63 -10.01 7.24 2.49
C MET A 63 -9.06 7.69 3.62
N PRO A 64 -8.28 8.77 3.46
CA PRO A 64 -7.49 9.33 4.55
C PRO A 64 -8.39 9.75 5.72
N PRO A 65 -7.99 9.46 6.98
CA PRO A 65 -8.84 9.62 8.17
C PRO A 65 -8.88 11.06 8.70
N VAL A 66 -9.15 12.02 7.83
CA VAL A 66 -9.14 13.46 8.11
C VAL A 66 -10.39 14.13 7.52
N GLN A 67 -10.76 15.28 8.07
CA GLN A 67 -11.90 16.08 7.59
C GLN A 67 -11.41 17.44 7.09
N ALA A 68 -11.68 17.73 5.82
CA ALA A 68 -11.33 18.98 5.17
C ALA A 68 -12.45 20.01 5.30
N GLN A 69 -12.09 21.26 5.57
CA GLN A 69 -13.05 22.38 5.57
C GLN A 69 -13.18 22.99 4.17
N SER A 70 -12.10 22.95 3.39
CA SER A 70 -12.04 23.49 2.04
C SER A 70 -12.45 22.44 1.00
N GLU A 71 -13.18 22.89 -0.03
CA GLU A 71 -13.47 22.10 -1.22
C GLU A 71 -12.20 21.62 -1.91
N PHE A 72 -11.11 22.40 -1.89
CA PHE A 72 -9.85 22.02 -2.53
C PHE A 72 -9.18 20.81 -1.87
N VAL A 73 -9.19 20.74 -0.53
CA VAL A 73 -8.67 19.56 0.16
C VAL A 73 -9.63 18.39 0.04
N GLN A 74 -10.95 18.62 -0.06
CA GLN A 74 -11.90 17.54 -0.36
C GLN A 74 -11.63 16.91 -1.74
N ILE A 75 -11.43 17.73 -2.77
CA ILE A 75 -11.03 17.28 -4.11
C ILE A 75 -9.71 16.51 -4.03
N LEU A 76 -8.69 17.06 -3.36
CA LEU A 76 -7.40 16.40 -3.20
C LEU A 76 -7.55 15.02 -2.54
N LEU A 77 -8.32 14.91 -1.46
CA LEU A 77 -8.60 13.65 -0.77
C LEU A 77 -9.29 12.63 -1.66
N GLU A 78 -10.29 13.05 -2.44
CA GLU A 78 -10.96 12.17 -3.40
C GLU A 78 -9.99 11.67 -4.48
N GLN A 79 -9.18 12.58 -5.03
CA GLN A 79 -8.22 12.27 -6.09
C GLN A 79 -7.17 11.26 -5.62
N ILE A 80 -6.46 11.51 -4.51
CA ILE A 80 -5.45 10.56 -4.03
C ILE A 80 -6.05 9.21 -3.60
N THR A 81 -7.34 9.18 -3.26
CA THR A 81 -8.04 7.94 -2.91
C THR A 81 -8.34 7.09 -4.15
N ASP A 82 -8.59 7.70 -5.31
CA ASP A 82 -9.04 7.02 -6.53
C ASP A 82 -7.95 6.86 -7.59
N LEU A 83 -6.96 7.76 -7.61
CA LEU A 83 -5.86 7.70 -8.57
C LEU A 83 -5.04 6.42 -8.36
N PRO A 84 -4.68 5.72 -9.45
CA PRO A 84 -3.93 4.48 -9.37
C PRO A 84 -2.47 4.75 -8.98
N ALA A 85 -1.88 3.78 -8.28
CA ALA A 85 -0.44 3.63 -8.23
C ALA A 85 0.09 3.07 -9.58
N PRO A 86 1.38 3.25 -9.91
CA PRO A 86 2.00 2.74 -11.14
C PRO A 86 1.77 1.26 -11.42
N ASP A 87 1.63 0.45 -10.36
CA ASP A 87 1.42 -0.99 -10.47
C ASP A 87 0.02 -1.38 -11.02
N GLY A 88 -0.94 -0.45 -11.06
CA GLY A 88 -2.30 -0.68 -11.55
C GLY A 88 -3.17 -1.59 -10.65
N VAL A 89 -2.66 -2.00 -9.49
CA VAL A 89 -3.36 -2.83 -8.49
C VAL A 89 -3.84 -1.98 -7.32
N ARG A 90 -3.00 -1.05 -6.86
CA ARG A 90 -3.25 -0.17 -5.71
C ARG A 90 -3.68 1.22 -6.16
N THR A 91 -4.28 1.96 -5.23
CA THR A 91 -4.41 3.43 -5.33
C THR A 91 -3.25 4.12 -4.61
N ILE A 92 -3.08 5.43 -4.79
CA ILE A 92 -2.05 6.21 -4.10
C ILE A 92 -2.17 6.07 -2.57
N THR A 93 -3.39 6.15 -2.01
CA THR A 93 -3.58 6.01 -0.56
C THR A 93 -3.23 4.62 -0.04
N GLU A 94 -3.43 3.58 -0.83
CA GLU A 94 -3.04 2.22 -0.46
C GLU A 94 -1.51 2.06 -0.46
N ALA A 95 -0.83 2.63 -1.46
CA ALA A 95 0.64 2.66 -1.49
C ALA A 95 1.22 3.40 -0.28
N LEU A 96 0.61 4.52 0.13
CA LEU A 96 0.98 5.24 1.36
C LEU A 96 0.80 4.37 2.62
N VAL A 97 -0.30 3.61 2.73
CA VAL A 97 -0.55 2.71 3.86
C VAL A 97 0.45 1.55 3.90
N ASP A 98 0.77 0.97 2.74
CA ASP A 98 1.80 -0.06 2.59
C ASP A 98 3.19 0.46 2.99
N ALA A 99 3.50 1.72 2.64
CA ALA A 99 4.69 2.44 3.08
C ALA A 99 4.64 2.88 4.56
N GLY A 100 3.65 2.42 5.33
CA GLY A 100 3.59 2.62 6.78
C GLY A 100 2.73 3.80 7.24
N ALA A 101 1.99 4.48 6.36
CA ALA A 101 1.08 5.52 6.80
C ALA A 101 -0.04 4.97 7.70
N ARG A 102 -0.27 5.66 8.83
CA ARG A 102 -1.29 5.33 9.83
C ARG A 102 -2.09 6.57 10.20
N ARG A 103 -3.27 6.36 10.78
CA ARG A 103 -4.22 7.42 11.14
C ARG A 103 -3.58 8.59 11.89
N GLU A 104 -2.79 8.31 12.90
CA GLU A 104 -2.08 9.27 13.75
C GLU A 104 -1.00 10.09 13.02
N GLY A 105 -0.65 9.68 11.79
CA GLY A 105 0.33 10.33 10.94
C GLY A 105 -0.26 11.11 9.77
N VAL A 106 -1.58 11.32 9.73
CA VAL A 106 -2.24 12.07 8.64
C VAL A 106 -2.69 13.45 9.12
N PHE A 107 -2.29 14.50 8.40
CA PHE A 107 -2.57 15.89 8.76
C PHE A 107 -3.04 16.68 7.53
N ILE A 108 -3.88 17.69 7.75
CA ILE A 108 -4.31 18.64 6.72
C ILE A 108 -3.69 20.01 7.01
N THR A 109 -3.26 20.69 5.95
CA THR A 109 -2.96 22.13 5.99
C THR A 109 -3.92 22.87 5.07
N GLU A 110 -4.65 23.84 5.61
CA GLU A 110 -5.56 24.73 4.88
C GLU A 110 -5.25 26.18 5.28
N ASP A 111 -4.66 26.96 4.38
CA ASP A 111 -4.44 28.39 4.54
C ASP A 111 -4.97 29.15 3.31
N PRO A 112 -6.23 29.61 3.35
CA PRO A 112 -6.83 30.36 2.24
C PRO A 112 -6.10 31.67 1.91
N THR A 113 -5.36 32.25 2.86
CA THR A 113 -4.64 33.51 2.61
C THR A 113 -3.36 33.30 1.81
N LYS A 114 -2.82 32.08 1.85
CA LYS A 114 -1.62 31.67 1.11
C LYS A 114 -1.93 30.71 -0.03
N LEU A 115 -3.20 30.37 -0.24
CA LEU A 115 -3.65 29.34 -1.19
C LEU A 115 -2.96 27.98 -0.95
N LEU A 116 -2.68 27.66 0.31
CA LEU A 116 -1.99 26.43 0.68
C LEU A 116 -3.00 25.37 1.12
N TYR A 117 -3.09 24.30 0.35
CA TYR A 117 -4.02 23.19 0.57
C TYR A 117 -3.28 21.87 0.41
N SER A 118 -3.08 21.12 1.50
CA SER A 118 -2.33 19.87 1.45
C SER A 118 -2.78 18.83 2.47
N VAL A 119 -2.45 17.58 2.17
CA VAL A 119 -2.55 16.43 3.06
C VAL A 119 -1.16 15.84 3.24
N THR A 120 -0.73 15.67 4.49
CA THR A 120 0.58 15.14 4.86
C THR A 120 0.43 13.77 5.50
N PHE A 121 1.29 12.84 5.09
CA PHE A 121 1.35 11.47 5.59
C PHE A 121 2.73 11.20 6.17
N LYS A 122 2.80 10.72 7.42
CA LYS A 122 4.01 10.08 7.95
C LYS A 122 4.10 8.68 7.39
N VAL A 123 5.26 8.32 6.86
CA VAL A 123 5.56 7.01 6.27
C VAL A 123 6.89 6.49 6.80
N ALA A 124 7.04 5.17 6.79
CA ALA A 124 8.23 4.46 7.24
C ALA A 124 8.35 3.14 6.46
N SER A 125 8.76 3.23 5.21
CA SER A 125 9.15 2.08 4.39
C SER A 125 10.64 1.80 4.54
N SER A 126 11.13 0.71 3.94
CA SER A 126 12.56 0.37 4.01
C SER A 126 13.46 1.33 3.21
N ILE A 127 12.90 2.14 2.30
CA ILE A 127 13.64 3.11 1.47
C ILE A 127 13.42 4.57 1.89
N PHE A 128 12.35 4.86 2.64
CA PHE A 128 12.01 6.21 3.05
C PHE A 128 11.29 6.24 4.40
N GLU A 129 11.82 7.05 5.33
CA GLU A 129 11.20 7.36 6.61
C GLU A 129 11.10 8.88 6.76
N GLY A 130 9.89 9.39 6.95
CA GLY A 130 9.64 10.84 6.94
C GLY A 130 8.19 11.20 6.67
N THR A 131 7.97 12.37 6.07
CA THR A 131 6.65 12.84 5.65
C THR A 131 6.56 13.03 4.15
N VAL A 132 5.43 12.64 3.58
CA VAL A 132 4.99 12.96 2.22
C VAL A 132 3.83 13.94 2.34
N ALA A 133 4.03 15.19 1.94
CA ALA A 133 2.95 16.15 1.77
C ALA A 133 2.57 16.22 0.30
N ILE A 134 1.27 16.11 0.04
CA ILE A 134 0.69 16.27 -1.29
C ILE A 134 -0.20 17.51 -1.19
N GLY A 135 0.04 18.50 -2.02
CA GLY A 135 -0.82 19.66 -2.08
C GLY A 135 -1.35 19.96 -3.45
N TYR A 136 -2.33 20.85 -3.47
CA TYR A 136 -3.07 21.24 -4.66
C TYR A 136 -2.91 22.74 -4.88
N GLU A 137 -2.43 23.11 -6.06
CA GLU A 137 -2.24 24.49 -6.48
C GLU A 137 -3.47 24.97 -7.26
N VAL A 138 -4.31 25.76 -6.59
CA VAL A 138 -5.60 26.22 -7.12
C VAL A 138 -5.47 27.07 -8.40
N SER A 139 -4.36 27.81 -8.57
CA SER A 139 -4.13 28.68 -9.72
C SER A 139 -3.88 27.91 -11.02
N SER A 140 -3.24 26.75 -10.93
CA SER A 140 -2.70 26.01 -12.07
C SER A 140 -3.42 24.67 -12.28
N ASP A 141 -4.26 24.23 -11.34
CA ASP A 141 -4.87 22.89 -11.31
C ASP A 141 -3.81 21.78 -11.33
N LEU A 142 -2.69 22.02 -10.65
CA LEU A 142 -1.57 21.10 -10.49
C LEU A 142 -1.40 20.69 -9.04
N TYR A 143 -0.60 19.66 -8.84
CA TYR A 143 -0.19 19.19 -7.54
C TYR A 143 1.25 19.58 -7.28
N TRP A 144 1.61 19.58 -5.99
CA TRP A 144 3.00 19.57 -5.56
C TRP A 144 3.19 18.44 -4.55
N VAL A 145 4.41 17.92 -4.48
CA VAL A 145 4.81 16.88 -3.53
C VAL A 145 6.04 17.36 -2.76
N GLU A 146 5.97 17.27 -1.43
CA GLU A 146 7.12 17.51 -0.57
C GLU A 146 7.48 16.22 0.20
N LEU A 147 8.75 15.85 0.12
CA LEU A 147 9.33 14.72 0.82
C LEU A 147 10.31 15.24 1.86
N ALA A 148 9.96 15.14 3.14
CA ALA A 148 10.81 15.61 4.23
C ALA A 148 11.29 14.43 5.08
N LYS A 149 12.62 14.33 5.25
CA LYS A 149 13.27 13.38 6.17
C LYS A 149 13.84 14.14 7.36
N GLN A 150 13.89 13.48 8.51
CA GLN A 150 14.41 14.14 9.71
C GLN A 150 15.90 14.50 9.55
N GLY A 151 16.21 15.79 9.66
CA GLY A 151 17.58 16.28 9.58
C GLY A 151 18.10 16.49 8.14
N GLU A 152 17.24 16.32 7.14
CA GLU A 152 17.56 16.60 5.73
C GLU A 152 16.71 17.78 5.22
N GLU A 153 17.18 18.44 4.17
CA GLU A 153 16.38 19.43 3.45
C GLU A 153 15.22 18.73 2.74
N ALA A 154 14.01 19.30 2.86
CA ALA A 154 12.84 18.73 2.21
C ALA A 154 12.98 18.85 0.68
N LYS A 155 12.71 17.75 -0.02
CA LYS A 155 12.65 17.75 -1.49
C LYS A 155 11.25 18.19 -1.90
N HIS A 156 11.17 19.34 -2.54
CA HIS A 156 9.93 19.88 -3.10
C HIS A 156 9.85 19.60 -4.61
N ILE A 157 8.68 19.19 -5.09
CA ILE A 157 8.40 18.86 -6.50
C ILE A 157 7.12 19.59 -6.89
N ASP A 158 7.26 20.62 -7.73
CA ASP A 158 6.16 21.42 -8.26
C ASP A 158 5.68 20.89 -9.63
N ASP A 159 4.62 21.51 -10.15
CA ASP A 159 4.07 21.27 -11.49
C ASP A 159 3.73 19.79 -11.76
N VAL A 160 3.20 19.09 -10.76
CA VAL A 160 2.86 17.67 -10.85
C VAL A 160 1.46 17.50 -11.42
N TYR A 161 1.37 16.83 -12.55
CA TYR A 161 0.09 16.41 -13.13
C TYR A 161 -0.50 15.19 -12.41
N PHE A 162 -1.82 15.06 -12.43
CA PHE A 162 -2.53 13.97 -11.76
C PHE A 162 -2.09 12.56 -12.23
N ASP A 163 -1.71 12.43 -13.50
CA ASP A 163 -1.27 11.17 -14.10
C ASP A 163 0.17 10.81 -13.75
N CYS A 164 0.98 11.76 -13.28
CA CYS A 164 2.33 11.53 -12.76
C CYS A 164 2.39 11.39 -11.23
N LEU A 165 1.32 11.77 -10.52
CA LEU A 165 1.32 11.84 -9.06
C LEU A 165 1.61 10.49 -8.41
N GLY A 166 1.00 9.42 -8.91
CA GLY A 166 1.23 8.06 -8.41
C GLY A 166 2.67 7.61 -8.60
N ASP A 167 3.26 7.90 -9.76
CA ASP A 167 4.64 7.54 -10.10
C ASP A 167 5.63 8.24 -9.15
N ILE A 168 5.49 9.55 -8.98
CA ILE A 168 6.37 10.37 -8.13
C ILE A 168 6.34 9.89 -6.68
N ILE A 169 5.14 9.59 -6.15
CA ILE A 169 4.98 9.14 -4.77
C ILE A 169 5.59 7.74 -4.61
N CYS A 170 5.25 6.80 -5.50
CA CYS A 170 5.71 5.42 -5.36
C CYS A 170 7.22 5.27 -5.61
N GLU A 171 7.81 6.04 -6.52
CA GLU A 171 9.27 6.09 -6.68
C GLU A 171 9.98 6.48 -5.38
N ALA A 172 9.35 7.35 -4.57
CA ALA A 172 9.92 7.81 -3.32
C ALA A 172 9.73 6.86 -2.13
N ILE A 173 8.59 6.14 -2.06
CA ILE A 173 8.21 5.43 -0.82
C ILE A 173 8.00 3.92 -0.98
N ASP A 174 7.71 3.43 -2.19
CA ASP A 174 7.35 2.03 -2.39
C ASP A 174 8.59 1.14 -2.44
N ASP A 175 8.75 0.27 -1.44
CA ASP A 175 9.83 -0.71 -1.39
C ASP A 175 9.46 -2.07 -1.97
N GLY A 176 8.24 -2.21 -2.52
CA GLY A 176 7.77 -3.43 -3.16
C GLY A 176 7.49 -4.59 -2.21
N LEU A 177 7.64 -4.41 -0.89
CA LEU A 177 7.41 -5.49 0.09
C LEU A 177 5.97 -5.98 0.10
N TRP A 178 5.02 -5.13 -0.31
CA TRP A 178 3.61 -5.49 -0.47
C TRP A 178 3.38 -6.61 -1.51
N GLN A 179 4.27 -6.76 -2.49
CA GLN A 179 4.20 -7.82 -3.50
C GLN A 179 4.64 -9.18 -2.95
N GLN A 180 5.39 -9.19 -1.84
CA GLN A 180 5.86 -10.43 -1.25
C GLN A 180 4.69 -11.17 -0.60
N ALA A 181 4.55 -12.43 -0.98
CA ALA A 181 3.60 -13.34 -0.39
C ALA A 181 3.92 -13.50 1.11
N GLN A 182 2.90 -13.34 1.95
CA GLN A 182 3.05 -13.69 3.36
C GLN A 182 3.03 -15.20 3.49
N ILE A 183 4.18 -15.78 3.81
CA ILE A 183 4.34 -17.22 4.00
C ILE A 183 4.29 -17.54 5.49
N THR A 184 3.37 -18.42 5.87
CA THR A 184 3.38 -19.09 7.18
C THR A 184 3.88 -20.51 7.00
N VAL A 185 4.97 -20.86 7.69
CA VAL A 185 5.43 -22.25 7.75
C VAL A 185 4.52 -23.02 8.70
N LEU A 186 3.85 -24.05 8.19
CA LEU A 186 2.92 -24.87 8.97
C LEU A 186 3.64 -26.05 9.63
N GLU A 187 4.62 -26.64 8.93
CA GLU A 187 5.40 -27.78 9.42
C GLU A 187 6.78 -27.79 8.79
N GLU A 188 7.81 -27.61 9.61
CA GLU A 188 9.20 -27.86 9.23
C GLU A 188 9.47 -29.37 9.34
N ARG A 189 9.77 -30.04 8.22
CA ARG A 189 10.23 -31.43 8.31
C ARG A 189 11.66 -31.41 8.87
N PRO A 190 11.97 -32.17 9.95
CA PRO A 190 13.32 -32.19 10.49
C PRO A 190 14.31 -32.68 9.43
N THR A 191 15.45 -31.99 9.33
CA THR A 191 16.52 -32.24 8.34
C THR A 191 17.25 -33.57 8.53
N SER A 192 16.83 -34.39 9.49
CA SER A 192 17.38 -35.71 9.78
C SER A 192 16.73 -36.77 8.89
N GLY A 193 17.18 -36.89 7.63
CA GLY A 193 16.69 -37.98 6.78
C GLY A 193 17.17 -38.06 5.33
N LEU A 194 18.09 -37.22 4.87
CA LEU A 194 18.72 -37.36 3.55
C LEU A 194 20.18 -37.84 3.70
N GLN A 195 20.33 -39.06 4.19
CA GLN A 195 21.48 -39.91 3.86
C GLN A 195 20.96 -41.29 3.48
N SER A 196 20.81 -41.52 2.17
CA SER A 196 21.07 -42.80 1.50
C SER A 196 21.00 -42.59 -0.02
#